data_AF-A0A3A1R8Y2-F1
#
_entry.id   AF-A0A3A1R8Y2-F1
#
_cell.length_a   1.000
_cell.length_b   1.000
_cell.length_c   1.000
_cell.angle_alpha   90.00
_cell.angle_beta   90.00
_cell.angle_gamma   90.00
#
_symmetry.space_group_name_H-M   'P 1'
#
loop_
_entity.id
_entity.type
_entity.pdbx_description
1 polymer ?
#
loop_
_entity_poly.entity_id
_entity_poly.type
_entity_poly.pdbx_seq_one_letter_code
_entity_poly.pdbx_strand_id
1 'polypeptide(L)'
;MKKHQDIDPIALSYLNLQRPLDNRRNVIAFLIIFLDLIGLLPILGEPFSSAFFWPAVIPVVLLHIWAIPYIADPFKYEKSYYLFLGVYGIVNTYIYFLVIQKFLYVNIGIDSKMPFIAGLVLLIALLVSFQIFNVKMLYSGTYAKLQKKGNKLKLSPFIAASSLGYIIAQILISSFMTESLFMTIIITGVAILSILTAFFSTSLHRYYFIQKNEDTVKKVYPQFALPKNLRKS
;
A
#
# COMPACT_ATOMS: atom_id res chain seq x y z
N MET A 1 -20.71 10.06 23.37
CA MET A 1 -20.53 10.16 21.90
C MET A 1 -21.60 11.07 21.27
N LYS A 2 -21.65 12.37 21.59
CA LYS A 2 -22.71 13.30 21.12
C LYS A 2 -22.29 14.28 20.00
N LYS A 3 -21.07 14.17 19.45
CA LYS A 3 -20.49 15.24 18.61
C LYS A 3 -20.74 15.13 17.08
N HIS A 4 -21.42 14.09 16.60
CA HIS A 4 -21.61 13.84 15.15
C HIS A 4 -22.96 13.17 14.81
N GLN A 5 -24.06 13.48 15.52
CA GLN A 5 -25.37 12.83 15.28
C GLN A 5 -25.96 13.17 13.90
N ASP A 6 -25.54 14.29 13.32
CA ASP A 6 -26.04 14.87 12.08
C ASP A 6 -25.20 14.48 10.84
N ILE A 7 -24.19 13.62 11.02
CA ILE A 7 -23.31 13.15 9.94
C ILE A 7 -23.65 11.69 9.64
N ASP A 8 -23.85 11.38 8.36
CA ASP A 8 -24.12 10.01 7.89
C ASP A 8 -23.04 9.04 8.45
N PRO A 9 -23.44 7.99 9.21
CA PRO A 9 -22.51 7.03 9.78
C PRO A 9 -21.64 6.33 8.73
N ILE A 10 -22.09 6.21 7.48
CA ILE A 10 -21.29 5.67 6.38
C ILE A 10 -20.15 6.63 6.05
N ALA A 11 -20.45 7.92 5.85
CA ALA A 11 -19.44 8.95 5.61
C ALA A 11 -18.46 9.07 6.78
N LEU A 12 -18.94 9.03 8.04
CA LEU A 12 -18.10 9.09 9.22
C LEU A 12 -17.13 7.89 9.31
N SER A 13 -17.58 6.69 8.93
CA SER A 13 -16.72 5.50 8.92
C SER A 13 -15.60 5.55 7.88
N TYR A 14 -15.85 6.24 6.76
CA TYR A 14 -14.88 6.41 5.69
C TYR A 14 -13.88 7.55 5.97
N LEU A 15 -14.26 8.50 6.84
CA LEU A 15 -13.44 9.60 7.33
C LEU A 15 -12.62 9.23 8.59
N ASN A 16 -12.22 7.97 8.73
CA ASN A 16 -11.20 7.60 9.71
C ASN A 16 -9.81 7.98 9.17
N LEU A 17 -9.50 9.28 9.24
CA LEU A 17 -8.30 9.89 8.66
C LEU A 17 -7.10 9.72 9.59
N GLN A 18 -5.91 9.57 8.98
CA GLN A 18 -4.65 9.44 9.70
C GLN A 18 -4.12 10.82 10.05
N ARG A 19 -3.39 10.94 11.16
CA ARG A 19 -2.80 12.22 11.57
C ARG A 19 -1.66 12.60 10.62
N PRO A 20 -1.41 13.90 10.38
CA PRO A 20 -0.32 14.34 9.51
C PRO A 20 1.06 13.75 9.86
N LEU A 21 1.40 13.66 11.15
CA LEU A 21 2.68 13.09 11.57
C LEU A 21 2.79 11.59 11.28
N ASP A 22 1.68 10.86 11.39
CA ASP A 22 1.62 9.45 11.02
C ASP A 22 1.75 9.31 9.50
N ASN A 23 1.12 10.19 8.72
CA ASN A 23 1.27 10.24 7.27
C ASN A 23 2.75 10.40 6.87
N ARG A 24 3.48 11.34 7.48
CA ARG A 24 4.92 11.53 7.22
C ARG A 24 5.72 10.25 7.51
N ARG A 25 5.51 9.63 8.67
CA ARG A 25 6.20 8.39 9.05
C ARG A 25 5.89 7.26 8.07
N ASN A 26 4.62 7.14 7.68
CA ASN A 26 4.17 6.15 6.72
C ASN A 26 4.83 6.36 5.36
N VAL A 27 4.86 7.59 4.82
CA VAL A 27 5.55 7.89 3.55
C VAL A 27 7.00 7.43 3.59
N ILE A 28 7.74 7.77 4.65
CA ILE A 28 9.16 7.38 4.79
C ILE A 28 9.30 5.85 4.83
N ALA A 29 8.52 5.17 5.67
CA ALA A 29 8.58 3.72 5.79
C ALA A 29 8.17 3.01 4.50
N PHE A 30 7.15 3.53 3.81
CA PHE A 30 6.65 2.99 2.56
C PHE A 30 7.69 3.10 1.44
N LEU A 31 8.34 4.25 1.28
CA LEU A 31 9.41 4.41 0.29
C LEU A 31 10.60 3.50 0.62
N ILE A 32 11.17 3.62 1.81
CA ILE A 32 12.44 2.93 2.12
C ILE A 32 12.25 1.41 2.18
N ILE A 33 11.18 0.93 2.83
CA ILE A 33 11.02 -0.52 3.08
C ILE A 33 10.31 -1.19 1.91
N PHE A 34 9.12 -0.70 1.54
CA PHE A 34 8.30 -1.40 0.56
C PHE A 34 8.75 -1.09 -0.87
N LEU A 35 9.00 0.18 -1.20
CA LEU A 35 9.39 0.54 -2.56
C LEU A 35 10.86 0.24 -2.85
N ASP A 36 11.77 0.68 -1.99
CA ASP A 36 13.21 0.60 -2.28
C ASP A 36 13.78 -0.77 -1.91
N LEU A 37 13.62 -1.19 -0.65
CA LEU A 37 14.22 -2.44 -0.18
C LEU A 37 13.55 -3.68 -0.79
N ILE A 38 12.22 -3.72 -0.87
CA ILE A 38 11.49 -4.89 -1.40
C ILE A 38 11.23 -4.77 -2.90
N GLY A 39 10.98 -3.56 -3.42
CA GLY A 39 10.67 -3.34 -4.83
C GLY A 39 11.92 -3.14 -5.69
N LEU A 40 12.73 -2.12 -5.38
CA LEU A 40 13.83 -1.70 -6.24
C LEU A 40 15.08 -2.57 -6.07
N LEU A 41 15.43 -2.97 -4.85
CA LEU A 41 16.65 -3.76 -4.60
C LEU A 41 16.67 -5.07 -5.38
N PRO A 42 15.59 -5.88 -5.45
CA PRO A 42 15.59 -7.09 -6.27
C PRO A 42 15.72 -6.80 -7.77
N ILE A 43 15.25 -5.65 -8.25
CA ILE A 43 15.45 -5.22 -9.64
C ILE A 43 16.92 -4.92 -9.91
N LEU A 44 17.62 -4.27 -8.97
CA LEU A 44 19.05 -3.95 -9.06
C LEU A 44 19.97 -5.15 -8.86
N GLY A 45 19.51 -6.19 -8.15
CA GLY A 45 20.31 -7.38 -7.84
C GLY A 45 20.72 -8.19 -9.07
N GLU A 46 21.66 -9.13 -8.90
CA GLU A 46 22.10 -10.01 -9.97
C GLU A 46 21.13 -11.20 -10.21
N PRO A 47 20.94 -11.65 -11.46
CA PRO A 47 21.49 -11.08 -12.69
C PRO A 47 20.81 -9.75 -13.03
N PHE A 48 21.60 -8.74 -13.36
CA PHE A 48 21.06 -7.45 -13.76
C PHE A 48 20.35 -7.52 -15.12
N SER A 49 19.22 -6.81 -15.25
CA SER A 49 18.50 -6.70 -16.52
C SER A 49 17.97 -5.28 -16.74
N SER A 50 18.50 -4.62 -17.77
CA SER A 50 18.11 -3.27 -18.17
C SER A 50 16.62 -3.18 -18.56
N ALA A 51 16.07 -4.27 -19.10
CA ALA A 51 14.67 -4.38 -19.50
C ALA A 51 13.70 -4.26 -18.31
N PHE A 52 14.11 -4.66 -17.11
CA PHE A 52 13.32 -4.51 -15.88
C PHE A 52 13.73 -3.27 -15.07
N PHE A 53 14.99 -2.85 -15.18
CA PHE A 53 15.52 -1.67 -14.48
C PHE A 53 14.83 -0.37 -14.88
N TRP A 54 14.80 -0.03 -16.17
CA TRP A 54 14.27 1.27 -16.60
C TRP A 54 12.77 1.44 -16.31
N PRO A 55 11.91 0.44 -16.57
CA PRO A 55 10.49 0.54 -16.22
C PRO A 55 10.25 0.63 -14.71
N ALA A 56 11.16 0.15 -13.87
CA ALA A 56 11.05 0.25 -12.42
C ALA A 56 11.56 1.61 -11.89
N VAL A 57 12.76 2.03 -12.30
CA VAL A 57 13.43 3.20 -11.73
C VAL A 57 12.70 4.50 -12.03
N ILE A 58 12.22 4.68 -13.27
CA ILE A 58 11.53 5.91 -13.68
C ILE A 58 10.35 6.25 -12.74
N PRO A 59 9.36 5.35 -12.54
CA PRO A 59 8.25 5.66 -11.64
C PRO A 59 8.68 5.74 -10.17
N VAL A 60 9.70 5.00 -9.73
CA VAL A 60 10.23 5.09 -8.36
C VAL A 60 10.83 6.49 -8.09
N VAL A 61 11.62 7.03 -9.01
CA VAL A 61 12.20 8.37 -8.88
C VAL A 61 11.10 9.44 -8.85
N LEU A 62 10.08 9.32 -9.72
CA LEU A 62 8.95 10.24 -9.71
C LEU A 62 8.20 10.22 -8.37
N LEU A 63 8.00 9.04 -7.77
CA LEU A 63 7.40 8.92 -6.44
C LEU A 63 8.24 9.56 -5.35
N HIS A 64 9.56 9.41 -5.39
CA HIS A 64 10.45 10.05 -4.42
C HIS A 64 10.37 11.57 -4.49
N ILE A 65 10.38 12.13 -5.70
CA ILE A 65 10.23 13.58 -5.90
C ILE A 65 8.87 14.04 -5.38
N TRP A 66 7.79 13.31 -5.71
CA TRP A 66 6.45 13.63 -5.23
C TRP A 66 6.30 13.43 -3.72
N ALA A 67 7.12 12.61 -3.08
CA ALA A 67 7.05 12.40 -1.63
C ALA A 67 7.55 13.59 -0.79
N ILE A 68 8.43 14.42 -1.36
CA ILE A 68 9.12 15.52 -0.65
C ILE A 68 8.16 16.44 0.11
N PRO A 69 7.05 16.94 -0.48
CA PRO A 69 6.13 17.84 0.23
C PRO A 69 5.48 17.20 1.47
N TYR A 70 5.19 15.89 1.44
CA TYR A 70 4.58 15.18 2.56
C TYR A 70 5.55 14.93 3.71
N ILE A 71 6.85 14.86 3.40
CA ILE A 71 7.91 14.75 4.41
C ILE A 71 8.21 16.12 5.02
N ALA A 72 8.25 17.16 4.20
CA ALA A 72 8.59 18.52 4.63
C ALA A 72 7.44 19.19 5.41
N ASP A 73 6.20 19.13 4.90
CA ASP A 73 5.04 19.79 5.52
C ASP A 73 3.78 18.90 5.47
N PRO A 74 3.73 17.83 6.28
CA PRO A 74 2.60 16.90 6.26
C PRO A 74 1.25 17.54 6.62
N PHE A 75 1.25 18.68 7.32
CA PHE A 75 0.03 19.35 7.77
C PHE A 75 -0.66 20.09 6.64
N LYS A 76 0.11 20.80 5.80
CA LYS A 76 -0.41 21.48 4.61
C LYS A 76 -0.88 20.49 3.54
N TYR A 77 -0.17 19.38 3.38
CA TYR A 77 -0.44 18.40 2.32
C TYR A 77 -1.34 17.23 2.76
N GLU A 78 -2.00 17.33 3.92
CA GLU A 78 -2.84 16.27 4.52
C GLU A 78 -3.94 15.75 3.57
N LYS A 79 -4.60 16.63 2.81
CA LYS A 79 -5.62 16.22 1.81
C LYS A 79 -4.98 15.47 0.64
N SER A 80 -3.95 16.06 0.03
CA SER A 80 -3.25 15.49 -1.12
C SER A 80 -2.47 14.21 -0.81
N TYR A 81 -2.22 13.91 0.48
CA TYR A 81 -1.57 12.67 0.89
C TYR A 81 -2.36 11.43 0.46
N TYR A 82 -3.69 11.48 0.49
CA TYR A 82 -4.53 10.36 0.05
C TYR A 82 -4.42 10.07 -1.45
N LEU A 83 -4.22 11.12 -2.25
CA LEU A 83 -3.92 10.96 -3.67
C LEU A 83 -2.56 10.30 -3.87
N PHE A 84 -1.52 10.82 -3.19
CA PHE A 84 -0.17 10.24 -3.23
C PHE A 84 -0.19 8.76 -2.81
N LEU A 85 -0.82 8.43 -1.67
CA LEU A 85 -0.89 7.05 -1.17
C LEU A 85 -1.60 6.11 -2.16
N GLY A 86 -2.63 6.63 -2.84
CA GLY A 86 -3.34 5.90 -3.88
C GLY A 86 -2.45 5.60 -5.10
N VAL A 87 -1.75 6.60 -5.63
CA VAL A 87 -0.82 6.43 -6.76
C VAL A 87 0.37 5.56 -6.37
N TYR A 88 0.94 5.80 -5.18
CA TYR A 88 1.99 4.97 -4.59
C TYR A 88 1.58 3.49 -4.55
N GLY A 89 0.35 3.19 -4.11
CA GLY A 89 -0.17 1.82 -4.09
C GLY A 89 -0.19 1.16 -5.47
N ILE A 90 -0.63 1.88 -6.50
CA ILE A 90 -0.62 1.38 -7.89
C ILE A 90 0.80 1.13 -8.37
N VAL A 91 1.66 2.14 -8.25
CA VAL A 91 3.04 2.07 -8.74
C VAL A 91 3.81 0.97 -8.02
N ASN A 92 3.73 0.87 -6.69
CA ASN A 92 4.47 -0.15 -5.96
C ASN A 92 3.99 -1.57 -6.28
N THR A 93 2.68 -1.76 -6.48
CA THR A 93 2.14 -3.05 -6.95
C THR A 93 2.67 -3.40 -8.34
N TYR A 94 2.82 -2.42 -9.22
CA TYR A 94 3.47 -2.59 -10.51
C TYR A 94 4.96 -2.92 -10.39
N ILE A 95 5.70 -2.28 -9.48
CA ILE A 95 7.11 -2.62 -9.21
C ILE A 95 7.23 -4.06 -8.73
N TYR A 96 6.35 -4.51 -7.83
CA TYR A 96 6.34 -5.92 -7.38
C TYR A 96 6.01 -6.90 -8.51
N PHE A 97 5.10 -6.52 -9.41
CA PHE A 97 4.90 -7.29 -10.65
C PHE A 97 6.22 -7.39 -11.44
N LEU A 98 6.95 -6.29 -11.66
CA LEU A 98 8.25 -6.33 -12.35
C LEU A 98 9.29 -7.18 -11.64
N VAL A 99 9.33 -7.16 -10.30
CA VAL A 99 10.20 -8.03 -9.49
C VAL A 99 9.90 -9.50 -9.78
N ILE A 100 8.62 -9.88 -9.72
CA ILE A 100 8.18 -11.26 -10.02
C ILE A 100 8.57 -11.64 -11.46
N GLN A 101 8.31 -10.75 -12.43
CA GLN A 101 8.69 -11.02 -13.82
C GLN A 101 10.21 -11.18 -13.97
N LYS A 102 11.02 -10.31 -13.34
CA LYS A 102 12.48 -10.45 -13.38
C LYS A 102 12.91 -11.81 -12.84
N PHE A 103 12.40 -12.24 -11.69
CA PHE A 103 12.75 -13.56 -11.15
C PHE A 103 12.36 -14.70 -12.09
N LEU A 104 11.18 -14.64 -12.72
CA LEU A 104 10.72 -15.67 -13.67
C LEU A 104 11.55 -15.73 -14.95
N TYR A 105 11.86 -14.57 -15.55
CA TYR A 105 12.51 -14.49 -16.85
C TYR A 105 14.04 -14.54 -16.76
N VAL A 106 14.62 -13.89 -15.75
CA VAL A 106 16.08 -13.69 -15.65
C VAL A 106 16.72 -14.69 -14.69
N ASN A 107 16.10 -14.94 -13.53
CA ASN A 107 16.68 -15.86 -12.54
C ASN A 107 16.30 -17.32 -12.81
N ILE A 108 15.06 -17.59 -13.22
CA ILE A 108 14.58 -18.95 -13.51
C ILE A 108 14.77 -19.32 -14.99
N GLY A 109 14.82 -18.34 -15.90
CA GLY A 109 15.05 -18.56 -17.33
C GLY A 109 13.81 -19.03 -18.10
N ILE A 110 12.62 -18.55 -17.74
CA ILE A 110 11.40 -18.86 -18.50
C ILE A 110 11.39 -18.08 -19.82
N ASP A 111 11.39 -18.77 -20.95
CA ASP A 111 11.39 -18.12 -22.28
C ASP A 111 9.98 -17.84 -22.84
N SER A 112 8.93 -18.40 -22.23
CA SER A 112 7.55 -18.21 -22.69
C SER A 112 7.01 -16.84 -22.32
N LYS A 113 6.23 -16.21 -23.20
CA LYS A 113 5.54 -14.93 -22.91
C LYS A 113 4.34 -15.08 -21.96
N MET A 114 3.89 -16.32 -21.70
CA MET A 114 2.65 -16.57 -20.97
C MET A 114 2.67 -16.07 -19.52
N PRO A 115 3.73 -16.25 -18.71
CA PRO A 115 3.79 -15.71 -17.35
C PRO A 115 3.68 -14.18 -17.29
N PHE A 116 4.25 -13.47 -18.25
CA PHE A 116 4.13 -12.02 -18.34
C PHE A 116 2.69 -11.59 -18.60
N ILE A 117 2.04 -12.20 -19.60
CA ILE A 117 0.64 -11.89 -19.94
C ILE A 117 -0.28 -12.23 -18.77
N ALA A 118 -0.13 -13.41 -18.17
CA ALA A 118 -0.92 -13.82 -17.03
C ALA A 118 -0.69 -12.89 -15.82
N GLY A 119 0.55 -12.55 -15.53
CA GLY A 119 0.91 -11.62 -14.46
C GLY A 119 0.33 -10.22 -14.67
N LEU A 120 0.33 -9.73 -15.91
CA LEU A 120 -0.26 -8.42 -16.25
C LEU A 120 -1.78 -8.42 -16.06
N VAL A 121 -2.46 -9.49 -16.50
CA VAL A 121 -3.90 -9.66 -16.27
C VAL A 121 -4.20 -9.72 -14.77
N LEU A 122 -3.40 -10.46 -13.99
CA LEU A 122 -3.55 -10.55 -12.54
C LEU A 122 -3.29 -9.20 -11.85
N LEU A 123 -2.29 -8.43 -12.27
CA LEU A 123 -2.03 -7.09 -11.76
C LEU A 123 -3.24 -6.17 -11.96
N ILE A 124 -3.78 -6.14 -13.18
CA ILE A 124 -4.95 -5.31 -13.51
C ILE A 124 -6.17 -5.79 -12.71
N ALA A 125 -6.43 -7.10 -12.67
CA ALA A 125 -7.53 -7.67 -11.91
C ALA A 125 -7.42 -7.36 -10.42
N LEU A 126 -6.22 -7.43 -9.84
CA LEU A 126 -5.96 -7.11 -8.44
C LEU A 126 -6.29 -5.65 -8.15
N LEU A 127 -5.75 -4.71 -8.93
CA LEU A 127 -6.01 -3.28 -8.75
C LEU A 127 -7.50 -2.95 -8.93
N VAL A 128 -8.15 -3.46 -9.97
CA VAL A 128 -9.58 -3.23 -10.24
C VAL A 128 -10.45 -3.83 -9.14
N SER A 129 -10.17 -5.06 -8.70
CA SER A 129 -10.94 -5.73 -7.66
C SER A 129 -10.90 -4.96 -6.33
N PHE A 130 -9.76 -4.40 -5.95
CA PHE A 130 -9.66 -3.55 -4.77
C PHE A 130 -10.49 -2.27 -4.87
N GLN A 131 -10.55 -1.64 -6.04
CA GLN A 131 -11.40 -0.46 -6.25
C GLN A 131 -12.89 -0.82 -6.14
N ILE A 132 -13.31 -1.89 -6.82
CA ILE A 132 -14.70 -2.39 -6.77
C ILE A 132 -15.06 -2.76 -5.33
N PHE A 133 -14.19 -3.49 -4.63
CA PHE A 133 -14.42 -3.94 -3.26
C PHE A 133 -14.51 -2.76 -2.28
N ASN A 134 -13.64 -1.76 -2.42
CA ASN A 134 -13.66 -0.55 -1.61
C ASN A 134 -14.99 0.23 -1.79
N VAL A 135 -15.44 0.40 -3.03
CA VAL A 135 -16.73 1.04 -3.33
C VAL A 135 -17.89 0.22 -2.76
N LYS A 136 -17.90 -1.10 -2.98
CA LYS A 136 -18.94 -1.98 -2.42
C LYS A 136 -18.99 -1.92 -0.90
N MET A 137 -17.86 -1.99 -0.21
CA MET A 137 -17.79 -1.91 1.25
C MET A 137 -18.26 -0.58 1.82
N LEU A 138 -18.04 0.52 1.09
CA LEU A 138 -18.56 1.83 1.45
C LEU A 138 -20.08 1.85 1.40
N TYR A 139 -20.67 1.49 0.26
CA TYR A 139 -22.12 1.58 0.07
C TYR A 139 -22.90 0.47 0.79
N SER A 140 -22.29 -0.68 1.12
CA SER A 140 -22.93 -1.73 1.92
C SER A 140 -22.92 -1.46 3.43
N GLY A 141 -22.32 -0.34 3.87
CA GLY A 141 -22.15 0.00 5.29
C GLY A 141 -21.23 -0.96 6.05
N THR A 142 -20.42 -1.76 5.34
CA THR A 142 -19.51 -2.74 5.95
C THR A 142 -18.44 -2.05 6.80
N TYR A 143 -17.91 -0.90 6.34
CA TYR A 143 -16.98 -0.10 7.14
C TYR A 143 -17.59 0.33 8.48
N ALA A 144 -18.84 0.79 8.48
CA ALA A 144 -19.56 1.19 9.70
C ALA A 144 -19.79 -0.01 10.65
N LYS A 145 -20.10 -1.20 10.10
CA LYS A 145 -20.23 -2.43 10.88
C LYS A 145 -18.91 -2.88 11.49
N LEU A 146 -17.81 -2.83 10.72
CA LEU A 146 -16.47 -3.19 11.18
C LEU A 146 -15.96 -2.23 12.25
N GLN A 147 -16.19 -0.93 12.12
CA GLN A 147 -15.78 0.06 13.14
C GLN A 147 -16.52 -0.14 14.47
N LYS A 148 -17.82 -0.50 14.42
CA LYS A 148 -18.59 -0.88 15.62
C LYS A 148 -18.11 -2.18 16.24
N LYS A 149 -17.65 -3.14 15.44
CA LYS A 149 -17.14 -4.46 15.89
C LYS A 149 -15.66 -4.41 16.33
N GLY A 150 -14.89 -3.48 15.79
CA GLY A 150 -13.44 -3.30 15.98
C GLY A 150 -13.04 -2.95 17.42
N ASN A 151 -13.94 -2.38 18.22
CA ASN A 151 -13.72 -2.22 19.66
C ASN A 151 -13.66 -3.55 20.45
N LYS A 152 -13.93 -4.70 19.81
CA LYS A 152 -13.90 -6.03 20.45
C LYS A 152 -12.83 -6.99 19.91
N LEU A 153 -11.99 -6.56 18.96
CA LEU A 153 -10.93 -7.41 18.40
C LEU A 153 -9.71 -7.42 19.34
N LYS A 154 -9.61 -8.44 20.21
CA LYS A 154 -8.41 -8.73 20.99
C LYS A 154 -7.26 -9.11 20.04
N LEU A 155 -6.34 -8.18 19.86
CA LEU A 155 -5.21 -8.24 18.93
C LEU A 155 -4.03 -9.08 19.51
N SER A 156 -4.29 -10.34 19.86
CA SER A 156 -3.38 -11.12 20.75
C SER A 156 -2.75 -12.43 20.20
N PRO A 157 -3.13 -13.01 19.04
CA PRO A 157 -2.36 -14.14 18.47
C PRO A 157 -1.54 -13.82 17.21
N PHE A 158 -1.94 -12.83 16.41
CA PHE A 158 -1.31 -12.54 15.11
C PHE A 158 0.08 -11.90 15.23
N ILE A 159 0.33 -11.11 16.27
CA ILE A 159 1.65 -10.49 16.50
C ILE A 159 2.67 -11.55 16.94
N ALA A 160 2.25 -12.54 17.72
CA ALA A 160 3.10 -13.67 18.15
C ALA A 160 3.48 -14.61 16.99
N ALA A 161 2.72 -14.64 15.89
CA ALA A 161 3.03 -15.44 14.71
C ALA A 161 4.19 -14.88 13.87
N SER A 162 4.50 -13.59 13.99
CA SER A 162 5.56 -12.93 13.21
C SER A 162 6.98 -13.43 13.57
N SER A 163 7.23 -13.77 14.83
CA SER A 163 8.49 -14.32 15.31
C SER A 163 8.66 -15.81 14.99
N LEU A 164 7.56 -16.57 14.93
CA LEU A 164 7.58 -17.98 14.51
C LEU A 164 7.90 -18.14 13.02
N GLY A 165 7.44 -17.22 12.18
CA GLY A 165 7.76 -17.22 10.75
C GLY A 165 9.25 -17.08 10.46
N TYR A 166 9.97 -16.26 11.24
CA TYR A 166 11.43 -16.10 11.10
C TYR A 166 12.18 -17.39 11.43
N ILE A 167 11.84 -18.04 12.54
CA ILE A 167 12.49 -19.29 12.99
C ILE A 167 12.21 -20.42 11.98
N ILE A 168 10.98 -20.53 11.50
CA ILE A 168 10.58 -21.52 10.48
C ILE A 168 11.30 -21.25 9.15
N ALA A 169 11.38 -19.99 8.72
CA ALA A 169 12.11 -19.61 7.51
C ALA A 169 13.61 -19.91 7.63
N GLN A 170 14.24 -19.59 8.77
CA GLN A 170 15.66 -19.85 9.02
C GLN A 170 16.00 -21.36 8.96
N ILE A 171 15.13 -22.22 9.50
CA ILE A 171 15.30 -23.69 9.49
C ILE A 171 15.09 -24.27 8.09
N LEU A 172 14.14 -23.72 7.31
CA LEU A 172 13.89 -24.12 5.92
C LEU A 172 15.07 -23.72 5.01
N ILE A 173 15.60 -22.52 5.19
CA ILE A 173 16.77 -21.99 4.46
C ILE A 173 18.03 -22.80 4.76
N SER A 174 18.25 -23.18 6.03
CA SER A 174 19.49 -23.86 6.45
C SER A 174 19.60 -25.33 6.02
N SER A 175 18.50 -25.97 5.60
CA SER A 175 18.44 -27.43 5.59
C SER A 175 18.15 -28.08 4.23
N PHE A 176 17.41 -27.46 3.31
CA PHE A 176 16.90 -28.16 2.11
C PHE A 176 16.65 -27.32 0.85
N MET A 177 17.09 -26.07 0.75
CA MET A 177 16.72 -25.23 -0.38
C MET A 177 17.62 -25.39 -1.61
N THR A 178 17.03 -25.92 -2.68
CA THR A 178 17.51 -25.66 -4.04
C THR A 178 17.23 -24.20 -4.39
N GLU A 179 18.03 -23.61 -5.28
CA GLU A 179 17.85 -22.22 -5.75
C GLU A 179 16.40 -21.96 -6.24
N SER A 180 15.77 -22.98 -6.84
CA SER A 180 14.37 -22.93 -7.30
C SER A 180 13.35 -22.74 -6.17
N LEU A 181 13.54 -23.38 -5.01
CA LEU A 181 12.66 -23.19 -3.84
C LEU A 181 12.80 -21.78 -3.27
N PHE A 182 14.01 -21.20 -3.29
CA PHE A 182 14.26 -19.84 -2.80
C PHE A 182 13.54 -18.79 -3.62
N MET A 183 13.67 -18.88 -4.95
CA MET A 183 12.97 -17.99 -5.85
C MET A 183 11.45 -18.11 -5.69
N THR A 184 10.93 -19.32 -5.50
CA THR A 184 9.49 -19.55 -5.29
C THR A 184 8.97 -18.87 -4.02
N ILE A 185 9.71 -18.96 -2.91
CA ILE A 185 9.36 -18.30 -1.64
C ILE A 185 9.37 -16.78 -1.80
N ILE A 186 10.40 -16.22 -2.45
CA ILE A 186 10.48 -14.77 -2.69
C ILE A 186 9.32 -14.31 -3.56
N ILE A 187 9.06 -14.97 -4.69
CA ILE A 187 7.96 -14.63 -5.60
C ILE A 187 6.63 -14.63 -4.85
N THR A 188 6.39 -15.65 -4.01
CA THR A 188 5.16 -15.76 -3.22
C THR A 188 5.08 -14.65 -2.16
N GLY A 189 6.18 -14.34 -1.47
CA GLY A 189 6.25 -13.24 -0.51
C GLY A 189 5.94 -11.89 -1.16
N VAL A 190 6.57 -11.60 -2.30
CA VAL A 190 6.31 -10.39 -3.09
C VAL A 190 4.87 -10.35 -3.59
N ALA A 191 4.32 -11.49 -4.03
CA ALA A 191 2.92 -11.59 -4.46
C ALA A 191 1.93 -11.28 -3.32
N ILE A 192 2.17 -11.79 -2.11
CA ILE A 192 1.36 -11.45 -0.93
C ILE A 192 1.47 -9.96 -0.60
N LEU A 193 2.68 -9.40 -0.65
CA LEU A 193 2.90 -7.98 -0.42
C LEU A 193 2.23 -7.10 -1.47
N SER A 194 2.09 -7.56 -2.73
CA SER A 194 1.35 -6.83 -3.76
C SER A 194 -0.14 -6.69 -3.43
N ILE A 195 -0.73 -7.60 -2.66
CA ILE A 195 -2.11 -7.45 -2.17
C ILE A 195 -2.20 -6.25 -1.20
N LEU A 196 -1.21 -6.10 -0.32
CA LEU A 196 -1.14 -4.98 0.63
C LEU A 196 -0.96 -3.63 -0.10
N THR A 197 -0.05 -3.55 -1.08
CA THR A 197 0.17 -2.31 -1.82
C THR A 197 -1.02 -1.97 -2.73
N ALA A 198 -1.68 -2.99 -3.30
CA ALA A 198 -2.90 -2.79 -4.07
C ALA A 198 -4.04 -2.26 -3.19
N PHE A 199 -4.13 -2.67 -1.93
CA PHE A 199 -5.07 -2.08 -0.97
C PHE A 199 -4.82 -0.58 -0.77
N PHE A 200 -3.57 -0.10 -0.74
CA PHE A 200 -3.29 1.34 -0.63
C PHE A 200 -3.85 2.15 -1.81
N SER A 201 -3.99 1.55 -2.99
CA SER A 201 -4.59 2.21 -4.16
C SER A 201 -6.04 2.67 -3.92
N THR A 202 -6.75 2.04 -2.97
CA THR A 202 -8.12 2.46 -2.59
C THR A 202 -8.18 3.88 -2.02
N SER A 203 -7.03 4.43 -1.61
CA SER A 203 -6.89 5.82 -1.19
C SER A 203 -7.19 6.83 -2.30
N LEU A 204 -7.13 6.43 -3.58
CA LEU A 204 -7.60 7.26 -4.70
C LEU A 204 -9.08 7.61 -4.55
N HIS A 205 -9.92 6.60 -4.38
CA HIS A 205 -11.35 6.81 -4.14
C HIS A 205 -11.59 7.64 -2.87
N ARG A 206 -10.79 7.41 -1.81
CA ARG A 206 -10.86 8.21 -0.59
C ARG A 206 -10.54 9.68 -0.83
N TYR A 207 -9.54 9.98 -1.63
CA TYR A 207 -9.20 11.36 -2.01
C TYR A 207 -10.36 12.05 -2.71
N TYR A 208 -10.96 11.42 -3.73
CA TYR A 208 -12.13 11.98 -4.42
C TYR A 208 -13.33 12.13 -3.50
N PHE A 209 -13.55 11.18 -2.58
CA PHE A 209 -14.60 11.29 -1.58
C PHE A 209 -14.40 12.49 -0.64
N ILE A 210 -13.17 12.72 -0.16
CA ILE A 210 -12.82 13.87 0.67
C ILE A 210 -13.05 15.17 -0.09
N GLN A 211 -12.64 15.23 -1.37
CA GLN A 211 -12.82 16.41 -2.20
C GLN A 211 -14.30 16.76 -2.42
N LYS A 212 -15.16 15.75 -2.61
CA LYS A 212 -16.61 15.95 -2.82
C LYS A 212 -17.37 16.30 -1.53
N ASN A 213 -16.83 15.93 -0.36
CA ASN A 213 -17.53 16.06 0.93
C ASN A 213 -16.77 16.98 1.90
N GLU A 214 -16.09 18.01 1.41
CA GLU A 214 -15.16 18.82 2.20
C GLU A 214 -15.82 19.47 3.44
N ASP A 215 -17.06 19.94 3.33
CA ASP A 215 -17.81 20.51 4.46
C ASP A 215 -18.03 19.48 5.57
N THR A 216 -18.38 18.25 5.20
CA THR A 216 -18.54 17.14 6.14
C THR A 216 -17.20 16.80 6.79
N VAL A 217 -16.11 16.80 6.03
CA VAL A 217 -14.76 16.59 6.58
C VAL A 217 -14.41 17.68 7.59
N LYS A 218 -14.66 18.96 7.29
CA LYS A 218 -14.39 20.08 8.20
C LYS A 218 -15.26 20.06 9.45
N LYS A 219 -16.49 19.53 9.38
CA LYS A 219 -17.34 19.30 10.57
C LYS A 219 -16.74 18.24 11.52
N VAL A 220 -16.11 17.19 10.97
CA VAL A 220 -15.47 16.13 11.77
C VAL A 220 -14.07 16.54 12.23
N TYR A 221 -13.28 17.12 11.33
CA TYR A 221 -11.91 17.58 11.54
C TYR A 221 -11.76 19.05 11.12
N PRO A 222 -12.10 20.01 12.01
CA PRO A 222 -12.05 21.44 11.69
C PRO A 222 -10.66 21.95 11.29
N GLN A 223 -9.60 21.22 11.67
CA GLN A 223 -8.21 21.55 11.39
C GLN A 223 -7.64 20.83 10.15
N PHE A 224 -8.46 20.06 9.44
CA PHE A 224 -8.02 19.28 8.29
C PHE A 224 -7.42 20.16 7.21
N ALA A 225 -6.24 19.77 6.71
CA ALA A 225 -5.47 20.49 5.70
C ALA A 225 -5.03 21.92 6.10
N LEU A 226 -5.18 22.33 7.37
CA LEU A 226 -4.61 23.58 7.85
C LEU A 226 -3.10 23.42 8.08
N PRO A 227 -2.28 24.40 7.69
CA PRO A 227 -0.87 24.50 8.12
C PRO A 227 -0.72 24.42 9.63
N LYS A 228 0.42 23.91 10.12
CA LYS A 228 0.65 23.66 11.54
C LYS A 228 0.46 24.90 12.42
N ASN A 229 0.87 26.07 11.95
CA ASN A 229 0.75 27.35 12.67
C ASN A 229 -0.71 27.85 12.82
N LEU A 230 -1.65 27.33 12.02
CA LEU A 230 -3.07 27.68 12.08
C LEU A 230 -3.92 26.65 12.84
N ARG A 231 -3.30 25.55 13.31
CA ARG A 231 -3.98 24.54 14.13
C ARG A 231 -3.98 24.99 15.58
N LYS A 232 -5.16 25.09 16.20
CA LYS A 232 -5.27 25.36 17.65
C LYS A 232 -4.72 24.15 18.42
N SER A 233 -3.79 24.41 19.33
CA SER A 233 -3.27 23.45 20.30
C SER A 233 -4.38 22.86 21.16
#